data_AF-A0A6P4A6B5-F1
#
_entry.id   AF-A0A6P4A6B5-F1
#
_cell.length_a   1.000
_cell.length_b   1.000
_cell.length_c   1.000
_cell.angle_alpha   90.00
_cell.angle_beta   90.00
_cell.angle_gamma   90.00
#
_symmetry.space_group_name_H-M   'P 1'
#
loop_
_entity.id
_entity.type
_entity.pdbx_description
1 polymer ?
#
loop_
_entity_poly.entity_id
_entity_poly.type
_entity_poly.pdbx_seq_one_letter_code
_entity_poly.pdbx_strand_id
1 'polypeptide(L)'
;MFFHSLIITFYPFHQVRQLSDKEMLVLRLEKQYPADIGVISAFFLNYVKLNPGEALYLGANEPHAYIFGDCIECMATSDNVVRAGLTPKHRDVKTLCSMLTYKQGYPEILQGVPLSPYVMRYLPPFDEFEVDRCNLPQGESAAFPAVPGPSIFLVMQGEGTIRTNSVKGGLISEGNIIAEGDVLFAPANTEISITSASELQLYRAGVNSRFFQAT
;
A
#
# COMPACT_ATOMS: atom_id res chain seq x y z
N MET A 1 -34.51 -44.53 -14.01
CA MET A 1 -33.90 -44.65 -15.35
C MET A 1 -32.40 -44.52 -15.15
N PHE A 2 -31.66 -45.63 -15.18
CA PHE A 2 -30.22 -45.63 -14.93
C PHE A 2 -29.50 -45.58 -16.28
N PHE A 3 -28.75 -44.51 -16.54
CA PHE A 3 -27.92 -44.41 -17.73
C PHE A 3 -26.66 -45.27 -17.54
N HIS A 4 -26.41 -46.15 -18.49
CA HIS A 4 -25.14 -46.87 -18.59
C HIS A 4 -24.19 -46.03 -19.46
N SER A 5 -23.02 -45.72 -18.94
CA SER A 5 -21.99 -44.96 -19.65
C SER A 5 -20.67 -45.74 -19.70
N LEU A 6 -20.05 -45.74 -20.88
CA LEU A 6 -18.72 -46.30 -21.13
C LEU A 6 -17.76 -45.14 -21.35
N ILE A 7 -16.73 -45.03 -20.50
CA ILE A 7 -15.68 -44.02 -20.61
C ILE A 7 -14.40 -44.72 -21.06
N ILE A 8 -13.87 -44.30 -22.21
CA ILE A 8 -12.60 -44.79 -22.77
C ILE A 8 -11.60 -43.62 -22.73
N THR A 9 -10.47 -43.80 -22.04
CA THR A 9 -9.38 -42.81 -21.98
C THR A 9 -8.41 -43.01 -23.15
N PHE A 10 -8.11 -41.93 -23.89
CA PHE A 10 -7.32 -42.01 -25.13
C PHE A 10 -5.84 -41.62 -24.99
N TYR A 11 -5.36 -41.24 -23.79
CA TYR A 11 -3.96 -40.82 -23.57
C TYR A 11 -3.41 -41.31 -22.22
N PRO A 12 -2.11 -41.67 -22.13
CA PRO A 12 -1.44 -41.87 -20.84
C PRO A 12 -1.38 -40.55 -20.07
N PHE A 13 -1.31 -40.63 -18.74
CA PHE A 13 -1.15 -39.49 -17.84
C PHE A 13 -0.07 -38.53 -18.38
N HIS A 14 -0.47 -37.30 -18.72
CA HIS A 14 0.48 -36.26 -19.09
C HIS A 14 1.47 -36.00 -17.94
N GLN A 15 2.70 -35.65 -18.31
CA GLN A 15 3.70 -35.00 -17.47
C GLN A 15 3.02 -34.04 -16.48
N VAL A 16 3.36 -34.15 -15.19
CA VAL A 16 2.76 -33.30 -14.14
C VAL A 16 2.90 -31.84 -14.55
N ARG A 17 1.77 -31.21 -14.88
CA ARG A 17 1.71 -29.80 -15.25
C ARG A 17 2.21 -28.97 -14.09
N GLN A 18 3.17 -28.08 -14.35
CA GLN A 18 3.56 -27.09 -13.35
C GLN A 18 2.39 -26.16 -13.07
N LEU A 19 2.08 -25.96 -11.80
CA LEU A 19 1.02 -25.06 -11.37
C LEU A 19 1.41 -23.62 -11.68
N SER A 20 0.44 -22.84 -12.15
CA SER A 20 0.58 -21.39 -12.29
C SER A 20 0.66 -20.71 -10.92
N ASP A 21 1.15 -19.47 -10.91
CA ASP A 21 1.21 -18.63 -9.70
C ASP A 21 -0.15 -18.51 -8.98
N LYS A 22 -1.24 -18.39 -9.75
CA LYS A 22 -2.61 -18.33 -9.18
C LYS A 22 -3.03 -19.66 -8.55
N GLU A 23 -2.69 -20.80 -9.16
CA GLU A 23 -3.00 -22.11 -8.57
C GLU A 23 -2.19 -22.36 -7.29
N MET A 24 -0.91 -21.97 -7.29
CA MET A 24 -0.08 -22.02 -6.09
C MET A 24 -0.63 -21.11 -4.98
N LEU A 25 -1.09 -19.91 -5.34
CA LEU A 25 -1.76 -18.99 -4.41
C LEU A 25 -3.03 -19.63 -3.83
N VAL A 26 -3.88 -20.23 -4.66
CA VAL A 26 -5.12 -20.88 -4.21
C VAL A 26 -4.83 -22.01 -3.22
N LEU A 27 -3.85 -22.88 -3.50
CA LEU A 27 -3.46 -23.93 -2.56
C LEU A 27 -2.92 -23.38 -1.24
N ARG A 28 -2.16 -22.28 -1.29
CA ARG A 28 -1.70 -21.57 -0.09
C ARG A 28 -2.88 -21.02 0.71
N LEU A 29 -3.82 -20.37 0.04
CA LEU A 29 -5.01 -19.79 0.68
C LEU A 29 -5.90 -20.87 1.28
N GLU A 30 -6.12 -22.00 0.61
CA GLU A 30 -6.87 -23.14 1.15
C GLU A 30 -6.22 -23.69 2.42
N LYS A 31 -4.88 -23.75 2.47
CA LYS A 31 -4.17 -24.17 3.69
C LYS A 31 -4.38 -23.19 4.85
N GLN A 32 -4.47 -21.89 4.58
CA GLN A 32 -4.65 -20.84 5.59
C GLN A 32 -6.11 -20.63 5.99
N TYR A 33 -7.04 -20.82 5.05
CA TYR A 33 -8.48 -20.62 5.19
C TYR A 33 -9.25 -21.83 4.61
N PRO A 34 -9.17 -23.00 5.25
CA PRO A 34 -9.81 -24.21 4.72
C PRO A 34 -11.31 -24.03 4.50
N ALA A 35 -11.80 -24.41 3.33
CA ALA A 35 -13.20 -24.32 2.92
C ALA A 35 -13.81 -22.90 2.91
N ASP A 36 -13.00 -21.82 2.90
CA ASP A 36 -13.50 -20.45 2.75
C ASP A 36 -13.74 -20.10 1.26
N ILE A 37 -14.90 -19.51 0.96
CA ILE A 37 -15.25 -19.12 -0.42
C ILE A 37 -14.26 -18.12 -1.04
N GLY A 38 -13.58 -17.33 -0.21
CA GLY A 38 -12.55 -16.37 -0.62
C GLY A 38 -11.34 -17.03 -1.28
N VAL A 39 -11.11 -18.32 -1.06
CA VAL A 39 -10.07 -19.09 -1.77
C VAL A 39 -10.34 -19.09 -3.28
N ILE A 40 -11.61 -19.21 -3.68
CA ILE A 40 -12.01 -19.19 -5.10
C ILE A 40 -11.89 -17.77 -5.68
N SER A 41 -12.04 -16.72 -4.86
CA SER A 41 -11.90 -15.33 -5.30
C SER A 41 -10.53 -15.03 -5.93
N ALA A 42 -9.48 -15.76 -5.56
CA ALA A 42 -8.15 -15.61 -6.16
C ALA A 42 -8.10 -15.93 -7.67
N PHE A 43 -9.04 -16.71 -8.19
CA PHE A 43 -9.15 -16.94 -9.64
C PHE A 43 -9.74 -15.72 -10.35
N PHE A 44 -10.70 -15.04 -9.74
CA PHE A 44 -11.42 -13.89 -10.32
C PHE A 44 -10.67 -12.57 -10.20
N LEU A 45 -9.91 -12.37 -9.11
CA LEU A 45 -9.17 -11.14 -8.87
C LEU A 45 -7.77 -11.18 -9.49
N ASN A 46 -7.17 -10.01 -9.71
CA ASN A 46 -5.79 -9.91 -10.13
C ASN A 46 -4.87 -10.35 -8.99
N TYR A 47 -3.90 -11.22 -9.29
CA TYR A 47 -2.82 -11.52 -8.35
C TYR A 47 -1.65 -10.59 -8.65
N VAL A 48 -1.57 -9.50 -7.90
CA VAL A 48 -0.59 -8.42 -8.09
C VAL A 48 0.59 -8.63 -7.14
N LYS A 49 1.81 -8.53 -7.67
CA LYS A 49 3.05 -8.51 -6.88
C LYS A 49 3.69 -7.15 -7.07
N LEU A 50 3.88 -6.41 -5.97
CA LEU A 50 4.57 -5.13 -5.97
C LEU A 50 6.03 -5.35 -5.61
N ASN A 51 6.93 -4.73 -6.37
CA ASN A 51 8.33 -4.60 -6.00
C ASN A 51 8.51 -3.44 -5.00
N PRO A 52 9.61 -3.43 -4.22
CA PRO A 52 9.90 -2.32 -3.31
C PRO A 52 9.91 -0.96 -4.04
N GLY A 53 9.03 -0.05 -3.60
CA GLY A 53 8.86 1.26 -4.23
C GLY A 53 7.75 1.35 -5.27
N GLU A 54 7.13 0.24 -5.63
CA GLU A 54 5.88 0.28 -6.37
C GLU A 54 4.72 0.47 -5.40
N ALA A 55 3.71 1.21 -5.84
CA ALA A 55 2.47 1.39 -5.09
C ALA A 55 1.27 1.15 -6.01
N LEU A 56 0.11 0.96 -5.41
CA LEU A 56 -1.18 1.04 -6.08
C LEU A 56 -2.15 1.75 -5.13
N TYR A 57 -3.19 2.35 -5.67
CA TYR A 57 -4.32 2.80 -4.86
C TYR A 57 -5.49 1.86 -5.05
N LEU A 58 -6.37 1.80 -4.05
CA LEU A 58 -7.55 0.95 -4.05
C LEU A 58 -8.78 1.85 -4.15
N GLY A 59 -9.58 1.64 -5.20
CA GLY A 59 -10.81 2.40 -5.39
C GLY A 59 -11.89 2.00 -4.38
N ALA A 60 -12.85 2.91 -4.17
CA ALA A 60 -14.04 2.58 -3.42
C ALA A 60 -14.82 1.45 -4.12
N ASN A 61 -15.35 0.52 -3.33
CA ASN A 61 -16.14 -0.61 -3.81
C ASN A 61 -15.40 -1.57 -4.76
N GLU A 62 -14.08 -1.70 -4.61
CA GLU A 62 -13.26 -2.68 -5.30
C GLU A 62 -12.73 -3.73 -4.31
N PRO A 63 -12.95 -5.04 -4.54
CA PRO A 63 -12.55 -6.07 -3.60
C PRO A 63 -11.04 -6.32 -3.72
N HIS A 64 -10.35 -6.34 -2.59
CA HIS A 64 -8.91 -6.57 -2.51
C HIS A 64 -8.55 -7.33 -1.24
N ALA A 65 -7.37 -7.95 -1.23
CA ALA A 65 -6.82 -8.62 -0.06
C ALA A 65 -5.29 -8.58 -0.11
N TYR A 66 -4.67 -8.19 1.00
CA TYR A 66 -3.22 -8.31 1.17
C TYR A 66 -2.88 -9.74 1.57
N ILE A 67 -1.94 -10.34 0.82
CA ILE A 67 -1.63 -11.77 0.95
C ILE A 67 -0.36 -11.99 1.76
N PHE A 68 0.71 -11.24 1.46
CA PHE A 68 2.02 -11.43 2.05
C PHE A 68 2.96 -10.26 1.76
N GLY A 69 3.86 -9.96 2.69
CA GLY A 69 4.86 -8.91 2.59
C GLY A 69 4.59 -7.75 3.56
N ASP A 70 5.55 -6.84 3.63
CA ASP A 70 5.47 -5.62 4.43
C ASP A 70 5.17 -4.43 3.50
N CYS A 71 4.29 -3.52 3.93
CA CYS A 71 3.94 -2.33 3.15
C CYS A 71 3.64 -1.13 4.05
N ILE A 72 3.69 0.06 3.45
CA ILE A 72 3.11 1.27 4.00
C ILE A 72 1.70 1.41 3.46
N GLU A 73 0.73 1.50 4.36
CA GLU A 73 -0.67 1.75 4.04
C GLU A 73 -1.08 3.13 4.58
N CYS A 74 -1.69 3.94 3.72
CA CYS A 74 -2.34 5.19 4.11
C CYS A 74 -3.79 5.11 3.62
N MET A 75 -4.73 5.49 4.48
CA MET A 75 -6.16 5.42 4.20
C MET A 75 -6.85 6.69 4.68
N ALA A 76 -7.99 7.01 4.07
CA ALA A 76 -8.91 7.97 4.64
C ALA A 76 -9.42 7.46 6.01
N THR A 77 -9.77 8.37 6.91
CA THR A 77 -10.32 8.03 8.23
C THR A 77 -11.69 7.35 8.12
N SER A 78 -11.69 6.03 7.95
CA SER A 78 -12.87 5.17 7.84
C SER A 78 -12.51 3.74 8.20
N ASP A 79 -13.33 3.12 9.06
CA ASP A 79 -13.21 1.69 9.40
C ASP A 79 -14.32 0.84 8.75
N ASN A 80 -15.01 1.40 7.75
CA ASN A 80 -16.08 0.70 7.03
C ASN A 80 -15.50 -0.41 6.15
N VAL A 81 -15.74 -1.67 6.53
CA VAL A 81 -15.25 -2.84 5.80
C VAL A 81 -16.37 -3.84 5.53
N VAL A 82 -16.65 -4.08 4.25
CA VAL A 82 -17.50 -5.19 3.78
C VAL A 82 -16.60 -6.33 3.30
N ARG A 83 -16.77 -7.52 3.87
CA ARG A 83 -15.85 -8.65 3.67
C ARG A 83 -16.37 -9.62 2.61
N ALA A 84 -15.48 -10.04 1.70
CA ALA A 84 -15.79 -10.96 0.60
C ALA A 84 -15.35 -12.42 0.82
N GLY A 85 -14.54 -12.70 1.84
CA GLY A 85 -13.98 -14.03 2.12
C GLY A 85 -12.67 -13.94 2.88
N LEU A 86 -11.95 -15.06 2.96
CA LEU A 86 -10.69 -15.23 3.69
C LEU A 86 -10.79 -14.72 5.14
N THR A 87 -11.92 -15.03 5.79
CA THR A 87 -12.22 -14.48 7.11
C THR A 87 -13.24 -15.30 7.87
N PRO A 88 -13.06 -15.52 9.18
CA PRO A 88 -14.10 -16.10 10.02
C PRO A 88 -15.18 -15.08 10.42
N LYS A 89 -14.97 -13.78 10.16
CA LYS A 89 -15.89 -12.70 10.55
C LYS A 89 -17.14 -12.66 9.67
N HIS A 90 -18.14 -11.90 10.11
CA HIS A 90 -19.38 -11.68 9.36
C HIS A 90 -19.13 -11.14 7.94
N ARG A 91 -19.89 -11.68 6.98
CA ARG A 91 -19.88 -11.30 5.56
C ARG A 91 -21.29 -10.88 5.17
N ASP A 92 -21.47 -9.59 4.91
CA ASP A 92 -22.72 -9.05 4.35
C ASP A 92 -22.71 -9.21 2.83
N VAL A 93 -23.12 -10.40 2.38
CA VAL A 93 -23.10 -10.78 0.96
C VAL A 93 -24.01 -9.88 0.11
N LYS A 94 -25.16 -9.46 0.65
CA LYS A 94 -26.11 -8.62 -0.10
C LYS A 94 -25.51 -7.24 -0.35
N THR A 95 -24.96 -6.61 0.70
CA THR A 95 -24.30 -5.32 0.57
C THR A 95 -23.12 -5.42 -0.38
N LEU A 96 -22.26 -6.45 -0.20
CA LEU A 96 -21.12 -6.71 -1.08
C LEU A 96 -21.55 -6.75 -2.55
N CYS A 97 -22.48 -7.63 -2.92
CA CYS A 97 -22.89 -7.77 -4.32
C CYS A 97 -23.52 -6.49 -4.90
N SER A 98 -24.14 -5.66 -4.07
CA SER A 98 -24.81 -4.43 -4.51
C SER A 98 -23.86 -3.23 -4.66
N MET A 99 -22.79 -3.15 -3.85
CA MET A 99 -21.88 -2.00 -3.85
C MET A 99 -20.79 -2.08 -4.91
N LEU A 100 -20.36 -3.30 -5.29
CA LEU A 100 -19.23 -3.51 -6.19
C LEU A 100 -19.42 -2.81 -7.54
N THR A 101 -18.36 -2.22 -8.06
CA THR A 101 -18.40 -1.54 -9.37
C THR A 101 -18.40 -2.51 -10.56
N TYR A 102 -17.89 -3.74 -10.35
CA TYR A 102 -17.64 -4.77 -11.37
C TYR A 102 -16.80 -4.29 -12.57
N LYS A 103 -16.08 -3.17 -12.43
CA LYS A 103 -15.11 -2.73 -13.44
C LYS A 103 -13.95 -3.71 -13.46
N GLN A 104 -13.61 -4.18 -14.66
CA GLN A 104 -12.50 -5.11 -14.88
C GLN A 104 -11.29 -4.35 -15.40
N GLY A 105 -10.11 -4.78 -14.95
CA GLY A 105 -8.85 -4.18 -15.38
C GLY A 105 -7.74 -4.61 -14.44
N TYR A 106 -6.49 -4.47 -14.90
CA TYR A 106 -5.33 -4.58 -14.02
C TYR A 106 -5.13 -3.23 -13.31
N PRO A 107 -4.87 -3.19 -12.00
CA PRO A 107 -4.67 -1.93 -11.29
C PRO A 107 -3.44 -1.21 -11.81
N GLU A 108 -3.48 0.13 -11.80
CA GLU A 108 -2.32 0.94 -12.16
C GLU A 108 -1.24 0.83 -11.08
N ILE A 109 -0.02 0.52 -11.50
CA ILE A 109 1.15 0.47 -10.62
C ILE A 109 1.86 1.82 -10.67
N LEU A 110 1.81 2.54 -9.56
CA LEU A 110 2.44 3.84 -9.38
C LEU A 110 3.92 3.66 -9.04
N GLN A 111 4.78 4.32 -9.82
CA GLN A 111 6.23 4.38 -9.57
C GLN A 111 6.63 5.59 -8.70
N GLY A 112 5.69 6.52 -8.48
CA GLY A 112 5.94 7.80 -7.86
C GLY A 112 6.54 8.83 -8.82
N VAL A 113 6.51 10.10 -8.41
CA VAL A 113 7.04 11.25 -9.14
C VAL A 113 8.21 11.83 -8.33
N PRO A 114 9.40 12.05 -8.92
CA PRO A 114 10.53 12.61 -8.19
C PRO A 114 10.26 14.06 -7.76
N LEU A 115 10.48 14.37 -6.49
CA LEU A 115 10.49 15.74 -5.96
C LEU A 115 11.92 16.28 -5.79
N SER A 116 12.85 15.40 -5.48
CA SER A 116 14.28 15.68 -5.27
C SER A 116 15.08 14.40 -5.55
N PRO A 117 16.42 14.41 -5.50
CA PRO A 117 17.24 13.23 -5.77
C PRO A 117 16.90 12.00 -4.90
N TYR A 118 16.38 12.23 -3.69
CA TYR A 118 16.15 11.19 -2.69
C TYR A 118 14.68 11.03 -2.31
N VAL A 119 13.77 11.82 -2.89
CA VAL A 119 12.34 11.83 -2.51
C VAL A 119 11.45 11.58 -3.72
N MET A 120 10.62 10.55 -3.61
CA MET A 120 9.59 10.18 -4.59
C MET A 120 8.20 10.37 -3.97
N ARG A 121 7.28 11.03 -4.68
CA ARG A 121 5.90 11.25 -4.24
C ARG A 121 4.92 10.34 -4.96
N TYR A 122 4.02 9.70 -4.22
CA TYR A 122 2.89 8.94 -4.74
C TYR A 122 1.62 9.80 -4.63
N LEU A 123 0.97 10.03 -5.78
CA LEU A 123 -0.20 10.89 -5.92
C LEU A 123 -1.41 10.06 -6.37
N PRO A 124 -2.23 9.53 -5.44
CA PRO A 124 -3.48 8.90 -5.82
C PRO A 124 -4.50 9.94 -6.33
N PRO A 125 -5.52 9.53 -7.11
CA PRO A 125 -6.49 10.42 -7.74
C PRO A 125 -7.63 10.86 -6.80
N PHE A 126 -7.32 11.15 -5.55
CA PHE A 126 -8.25 11.63 -4.51
C PHE A 126 -7.56 12.65 -3.60
N ASP A 127 -8.31 13.34 -2.74
CA ASP A 127 -7.85 14.57 -2.07
C ASP A 127 -7.33 14.34 -0.64
N GLU A 128 -7.61 13.18 -0.06
CA GLU A 128 -7.40 12.90 1.36
C GLU A 128 -5.92 12.85 1.73
N PHE A 129 -5.08 12.21 0.91
CA PHE A 129 -3.66 12.04 1.23
C PHE A 129 -2.76 11.85 0.00
N GLU A 130 -1.48 12.13 0.22
CA GLU A 130 -0.33 11.80 -0.62
C GLU A 130 0.78 11.20 0.27
N VAL A 131 1.68 10.40 -0.31
CA VAL A 131 2.78 9.78 0.42
C VAL A 131 4.10 10.07 -0.27
N ASP A 132 5.09 10.54 0.49
CA ASP A 132 6.47 10.68 0.06
C ASP A 132 7.29 9.51 0.59
N ARG A 133 8.08 8.87 -0.27
CA ARG A 133 9.14 7.94 0.12
C ARG A 133 10.48 8.65 -0.01
N CYS A 134 11.28 8.61 1.04
CA CYS A 134 12.62 9.16 1.06
C CYS A 134 13.65 8.08 1.38
N ASN A 135 14.60 7.88 0.46
CA ASN A 135 15.73 6.97 0.64
C ASN A 135 17.01 7.81 0.63
N LEU A 136 17.62 8.01 1.78
CA LEU A 136 18.80 8.85 1.98
C LEU A 136 20.04 7.99 2.21
N PRO A 137 21.06 8.05 1.33
CA PRO A 137 22.38 7.50 1.61
C PRO A 137 23.01 8.15 2.83
N GLN A 138 23.96 7.49 3.49
CA GLN A 138 24.66 8.02 4.65
C GLN A 138 25.33 9.38 4.37
N GLY A 139 25.11 10.35 5.26
CA GLY A 139 25.71 11.70 5.18
C GLY A 139 24.97 12.67 4.26
N GLU A 140 23.99 12.20 3.50
CA GLU A 140 23.15 13.03 2.63
C GLU A 140 22.02 13.70 3.41
N SER A 141 21.37 14.70 2.80
CA SER A 141 20.24 15.40 3.40
C SER A 141 19.09 15.60 2.43
N ALA A 142 17.86 15.58 2.95
CA ALA A 142 16.65 15.96 2.23
C ALA A 142 15.92 17.08 2.97
N ALA A 143 15.37 18.02 2.20
CA ALA A 143 14.47 19.04 2.70
C ALA A 143 13.02 18.69 2.31
N PHE A 144 12.11 18.89 3.25
CA PHE A 144 10.68 18.82 3.07
C PHE A 144 10.12 20.23 3.27
N PRO A 145 9.74 20.93 2.18
CA PRO A 145 9.21 22.28 2.27
C PRO A 145 7.95 22.35 3.13
N ALA A 146 7.72 23.52 3.71
CA ALA A 146 6.49 23.82 4.43
C ALA A 146 5.25 23.61 3.54
N VAL A 147 4.31 22.80 4.00
CA VAL A 147 3.03 22.52 3.32
C VAL A 147 1.84 23.00 4.16
N PRO A 148 0.71 23.39 3.55
CA PRO A 148 -0.44 23.95 4.28
C PRO A 148 -1.21 22.93 5.13
N GLY A 149 -0.89 21.63 5.04
CA GLY A 149 -1.49 20.55 5.83
C GLY A 149 -0.52 19.89 6.82
N PRO A 150 -1.03 19.14 7.81
CA PRO A 150 -0.18 18.35 8.69
C PRO A 150 0.52 17.23 7.93
N SER A 151 1.62 16.73 8.48
CA SER A 151 2.31 15.53 7.97
C SER A 151 2.71 14.59 9.10
N ILE A 152 2.77 13.30 8.80
CA ILE A 152 3.31 12.26 9.67
C ILE A 152 4.51 11.65 8.97
N PHE A 153 5.64 11.59 9.65
CA PHE A 153 6.86 10.92 9.21
C PHE A 153 7.00 9.60 9.95
N LEU A 154 7.38 8.55 9.24
CA LEU A 154 7.67 7.23 9.78
C LEU A 154 9.06 6.81 9.30
N VAL A 155 9.96 6.54 10.24
CA VAL A 155 11.29 6.01 9.93
C VAL A 155 11.21 4.49 9.84
N MET A 156 11.45 3.94 8.66
CA MET A 156 11.35 2.51 8.40
C MET A 156 12.66 1.77 8.58
N GLN A 157 13.79 2.46 8.42
CA GLN A 157 15.12 1.85 8.55
C GLN A 157 16.16 2.93 8.80
N GLY A 158 17.16 2.63 9.63
CA GLY A 158 18.33 3.47 9.83
C GLY A 158 18.13 4.61 10.82
N GLU A 159 19.07 5.54 10.83
CA GLU A 159 19.12 6.66 11.78
C GLU A 159 19.55 7.98 11.12
N GLY A 160 19.14 9.08 11.73
CA GLY A 160 19.48 10.42 11.27
C GLY A 160 19.14 11.50 12.28
N THR A 161 19.21 12.75 11.84
CA THR A 161 18.83 13.92 12.62
C THR A 161 17.79 14.72 11.85
N ILE A 162 16.68 15.03 12.51
CA ILE A 162 15.63 15.92 11.98
C ILE A 162 15.75 17.30 12.62
N ARG A 163 15.61 18.34 11.79
CA ARG A 163 15.57 19.74 12.22
C ARG A 163 14.34 20.42 11.64
N THR A 164 13.73 21.30 12.44
CA THR A 164 12.57 22.10 12.03
C THR A 164 12.95 23.56 11.91
N ASN A 165 12.47 24.19 10.84
CA ASN A 165 12.52 25.63 10.67
C ASN A 165 11.09 26.16 10.75
N SER A 166 10.80 26.99 11.76
CA SER A 166 9.49 27.65 11.84
C SER A 166 9.52 28.92 11.00
N VAL A 167 8.62 29.01 10.02
CA VAL A 167 8.48 30.19 9.13
C VAL A 167 8.12 31.48 9.91
N LYS A 168 7.65 31.37 11.17
CA LYS A 168 7.37 32.50 12.06
C LYS A 168 8.59 33.01 12.84
N GLY A 169 9.75 33.15 12.20
CA GLY A 169 10.93 33.82 12.78
C GLY A 169 11.50 33.19 14.06
N GLY A 170 11.20 31.90 14.30
CA GLY A 170 11.68 31.15 15.45
C GLY A 170 13.00 30.45 15.17
N LEU A 171 13.83 30.32 16.20
CA LEU A 171 15.10 29.59 16.22
C LEU A 171 14.99 28.23 15.49
N ILE A 172 16.01 27.89 14.68
CA ILE A 172 16.22 26.53 14.18
C ILE A 172 16.21 25.61 15.41
N SER A 173 15.34 24.60 15.42
CA SER A 173 15.30 23.66 16.55
C SER A 173 16.63 22.92 16.67
N GLU A 174 17.07 22.62 17.90
CA GLU A 174 18.11 21.62 18.10
C GLU A 174 17.73 20.33 17.36
N GLY A 175 18.70 19.70 16.70
CA GLY A 175 18.45 18.52 15.88
C GLY A 175 18.06 17.35 16.78
N ASN A 176 16.90 16.75 16.52
CA ASN A 176 16.48 15.55 17.23
C ASN A 176 16.97 14.31 16.48
N ILE A 177 17.52 13.34 17.21
CA ILE A 177 17.88 12.05 16.64
C ILE A 177 16.58 11.30 16.31
N ILE A 178 16.56 10.67 15.15
CA ILE A 178 15.49 9.76 14.71
C ILE A 178 16.10 8.42 14.33
N ALA A 179 15.40 7.34 14.63
CA ALA A 179 15.81 5.98 14.32
C ALA A 179 14.61 5.12 13.86
N GLU A 180 14.90 3.91 13.38
CA GLU A 180 13.90 2.94 12.95
C GLU A 180 12.77 2.76 13.98
N GLY A 181 11.52 2.87 13.50
CA GLY A 181 10.31 2.79 14.32
C GLY A 181 9.81 4.14 14.83
N ASP A 182 10.59 5.21 14.73
CA ASP A 182 10.14 6.54 15.16
C ASP A 182 9.04 7.09 14.24
N VAL A 183 8.05 7.72 14.88
CA VAL A 183 6.94 8.41 14.22
C VAL A 183 6.91 9.86 14.68
N LEU A 184 6.95 10.79 13.73
CA LEU A 184 6.97 12.22 14.01
C LEU A 184 5.79 12.93 13.39
N PHE A 185 5.16 13.83 14.15
CA PHE A 185 4.13 14.72 13.66
C PHE A 185 4.72 16.08 13.29
N ALA A 186 4.42 16.56 12.09
CA ALA A 186 4.79 17.88 11.62
C ALA A 186 3.51 18.73 11.45
N PRO A 187 3.35 19.82 12.21
CA PRO A 187 2.27 20.77 12.00
C PRO A 187 2.33 21.40 10.61
N ALA A 188 1.18 21.89 10.14
CA ALA A 188 1.11 22.68 8.91
C ALA A 188 2.10 23.85 8.92
N ASN A 189 2.66 24.14 7.75
CA ASN A 189 3.64 25.19 7.49
C ASN A 189 4.96 25.04 8.26
N THR A 190 5.33 23.80 8.60
CA THR A 190 6.63 23.47 9.19
C THR A 190 7.58 22.97 8.10
N GLU A 191 8.70 23.64 7.92
CA GLU A 191 9.78 23.14 7.06
C GLU A 191 10.64 22.17 7.87
N ILE A 192 11.01 21.06 7.23
CA ILE A 192 11.80 19.99 7.82
C ILE A 192 13.04 19.74 7.00
N SER A 193 14.18 19.56 7.67
CA SER A 193 15.39 19.03 7.06
C SER A 193 15.83 17.77 7.80
N ILE A 194 16.23 16.75 7.04
CA ILE A 194 16.67 15.47 7.57
C ILE A 194 18.06 15.19 7.02
N THR A 195 18.99 14.87 7.91
CA THR A 195 20.34 14.44 7.56
C THR A 195 20.53 13.02 8.08
N SER A 196 21.02 12.13 7.24
CA SER A 196 21.18 10.72 7.58
C SER A 196 22.51 10.46 8.31
N ALA A 197 22.48 9.63 9.35
CA ALA A 197 23.68 9.13 10.05
C ALA A 197 24.07 7.73 9.55
N SER A 198 23.10 6.94 9.09
CA SER A 198 23.26 5.70 8.31
C SER A 198 22.49 5.80 6.99
N GLU A 199 22.42 4.72 6.18
CA GLU A 199 21.38 4.65 5.16
C GLU A 199 20.01 4.72 5.86
N LEU A 200 19.18 5.67 5.44
CA LEU A 200 17.94 6.06 6.11
C LEU A 200 16.77 5.96 5.12
N GLN A 201 15.77 5.15 5.48
CA GLN A 201 14.51 5.09 4.76
C GLN A 201 13.39 5.63 5.64
N LEU A 202 12.62 6.57 5.09
CA LEU A 202 11.45 7.11 5.76
C LEU A 202 10.31 7.40 4.78
N TYR A 203 9.11 7.45 5.33
CA TYR A 203 7.89 7.80 4.61
C TYR A 203 7.23 9.00 5.27
N ARG A 204 6.71 9.92 4.46
CA ARG A 204 5.89 11.04 4.94
C ARG A 204 4.50 10.96 4.33
N ALA A 205 3.49 10.75 5.17
CA ALA A 205 2.10 10.92 4.78
C ALA A 205 1.68 12.37 5.03
N GLY A 206 0.94 12.96 4.10
CA GLY A 206 0.35 14.29 4.26
C GLY A 206 -0.93 14.42 3.46
N VAL A 207 -1.65 15.54 3.66
CA VAL A 207 -2.84 15.85 2.88
C VAL A 207 -2.46 16.04 1.41
N ASN A 208 -3.26 15.49 0.49
CA ASN A 208 -2.97 15.56 -0.94
C ASN A 208 -2.92 17.03 -1.39
N SER A 209 -1.89 17.40 -2.13
CA SER A 209 -1.71 18.76 -2.65
C SER A 209 -2.89 19.25 -3.52
N ARG A 210 -3.64 18.33 -4.16
CA ARG A 210 -4.87 18.62 -4.90
C ARG A 210 -5.93 19.35 -4.06
N PHE A 211 -6.05 18.99 -2.78
CA PHE A 211 -7.01 19.58 -1.86
C PHE A 211 -6.85 21.10 -1.74
N PHE A 212 -5.60 21.59 -1.74
CA PHE A 212 -5.28 23.01 -1.56
C PHE A 212 -5.30 23.80 -2.87
N GLN A 213 -5.33 23.14 -4.03
CA GLN A 213 -5.44 23.78 -5.34
C GLN A 213 -6.90 24.00 -5.75
N ALA A 214 -7.84 23.31 -5.11
CA ALA A 214 -9.27 23.38 -5.39
C ALA A 214 -10.00 24.55 -4.69
N THR A 215 -9.28 25.38 -3.94
CA THR A 215 -9.74 26.59 -3.24
C THR A 215 -9.06 27.83 -3.78
#